data_AF-A0A2D8Y5I8-F1
#
_entry.id   AF-A0A2D8Y5I8-F1
#
_cell.length_a   1.000
_cell.length_b   1.000
_cell.length_c   1.000
_cell.angle_alpha   90.00
_cell.angle_beta   90.00
_cell.angle_gamma   90.00
#
_symmetry.space_group_name_H-M   'P 1'
#
loop_
_entity.id
_entity.type
_entity.pdbx_description
1 polymer ?
#
loop_
_entity_poly.entity_id
_entity_poly.type
_entity_poly.pdbx_seq_one_letter_code
_entity_poly.pdbx_strand_id
1 'polypeptide(L)'
;EFDFEKPDNFGDNLNNYLRSRCSDMGQEILNPVDVAGWQENHDWISTGTLPMRWEFSDYLLSRYWIKNKEQFRNYAISIVGIEETNPVEIVKKINKYMFCNYNLMDDELNDALAAFKGDVPDDYFNGGGWTLNESYAPNQVYALLLFFVKLPEYQLK
;
A
#
# COMPACT_ATOMS: atom_id res chain seq x y z
N GLU A 1 -7.09 0.21 -8.38
CA GLU A 1 -6.00 1.14 -8.71
C GLU A 1 -6.21 2.38 -7.85
N PHE A 2 -5.19 2.91 -7.19
CA PHE A 2 -5.27 4.23 -6.55
C PHE A 2 -5.54 5.24 -7.68
N ASP A 3 -6.53 6.13 -7.56
CA ASP A 3 -6.91 7.09 -8.60
C ASP A 3 -5.86 8.22 -8.73
N PHE A 4 -4.61 7.81 -8.96
CA PHE A 4 -3.40 8.63 -8.97
C PHE A 4 -3.04 9.02 -10.39
N GLU A 5 -2.39 10.18 -10.50
CA GLU A 5 -1.86 10.63 -11.77
C GLU A 5 -0.75 9.66 -12.23
N LYS A 6 -0.96 9.08 -13.41
CA LYS A 6 -0.03 8.12 -13.99
C LYS A 6 1.30 8.80 -14.36
N PRO A 7 2.44 8.17 -14.08
CA PRO A 7 3.74 8.62 -14.56
C PRO A 7 3.76 8.81 -16.09
N ASP A 8 4.44 9.83 -16.61
CA ASP A 8 4.41 10.15 -18.06
C ASP A 8 5.00 9.03 -18.95
N ASN A 9 5.89 8.23 -18.38
CA ASN A 9 6.49 7.07 -19.02
C ASN A 9 5.64 5.79 -18.90
N PHE A 10 4.51 5.84 -18.18
CA PHE A 10 3.44 4.85 -18.31
C PHE A 10 2.58 5.24 -19.51
N GLY A 11 3.12 5.08 -20.72
CA GLY A 11 2.38 5.33 -21.97
C GLY A 11 1.27 4.29 -22.20
N ASP A 12 0.73 4.25 -23.42
CA ASP A 12 -0.39 3.36 -23.82
C ASP A 12 -0.15 1.87 -23.55
N ASN A 13 1.10 1.46 -23.35
CA ASN A 13 1.52 0.09 -23.06
C ASN A 13 1.53 -0.29 -21.57
N LEU A 14 1.15 0.60 -20.65
CA LEU A 14 1.10 0.28 -19.21
C LEU A 14 0.30 -1.01 -18.96
N ASN A 15 -0.88 -1.13 -19.56
CA ASN A 15 -1.73 -2.31 -19.39
C ASN A 15 -1.05 -3.60 -19.87
N ASN A 16 -0.29 -3.53 -20.96
CA ASN A 16 0.48 -4.67 -21.47
C ASN A 16 1.63 -5.01 -20.53
N TYR A 17 2.29 -4.01 -19.97
CA TYR A 17 3.36 -4.20 -18.99
C TYR A 17 2.82 -4.81 -17.68
N LEU A 18 1.73 -4.26 -17.13
CA LEU A 18 1.05 -4.81 -15.96
C LEU A 18 0.65 -6.28 -16.21
N ARG A 19 0.04 -6.58 -17.36
CA ARG A 19 -0.33 -7.95 -17.74
C ARG A 19 0.89 -8.88 -17.80
N SER A 20 1.98 -8.45 -18.42
CA SER A 20 3.21 -9.24 -18.50
C SER A 20 3.77 -9.55 -17.12
N ARG A 21 3.83 -8.55 -16.23
CA ARG A 21 4.32 -8.72 -14.86
C ARG A 21 3.41 -9.61 -14.04
N CYS A 22 2.09 -9.51 -14.20
CA CYS A 22 1.14 -10.44 -13.58
C CYS A 22 1.37 -11.87 -14.06
N SER A 23 1.57 -12.11 -15.36
CA SER A 23 1.92 -13.43 -15.91
C SER A 23 3.24 -13.97 -15.33
N ASP A 24 4.30 -13.15 -15.25
CA ASP A 24 5.58 -13.53 -14.62
C ASP A 24 5.40 -13.98 -13.15
N MET A 25 4.39 -13.43 -12.45
CA MET A 25 4.04 -13.73 -11.06
C MET A 25 2.97 -14.83 -10.91
N GLY A 26 2.63 -15.51 -12.01
CA GLY A 26 1.65 -16.61 -12.05
C GLY A 26 0.18 -16.16 -12.02
N GLN A 27 -0.10 -14.88 -12.31
CA GLN A 27 -1.44 -14.30 -12.36
C GLN A 27 -1.88 -14.05 -13.81
N GLU A 28 -2.31 -15.12 -14.48
CA GLU A 28 -2.81 -15.04 -15.84
C GLU A 28 -4.35 -15.01 -15.88
N ILE A 29 -4.88 -14.06 -16.64
CA ILE A 29 -6.33 -13.93 -16.85
C ILE A 29 -6.83 -15.18 -17.58
N LEU A 30 -7.87 -15.82 -17.04
CA LEU A 30 -8.50 -17.04 -17.57
C LEU A 30 -7.60 -18.28 -17.60
N ASN A 31 -6.47 -18.27 -16.89
CA ASN A 31 -5.62 -19.44 -16.69
C ASN A 31 -5.42 -19.64 -15.18
N PRO A 32 -6.44 -20.13 -14.46
CA PRO A 32 -6.31 -20.40 -13.04
C PRO A 32 -5.24 -21.47 -12.81
N VAL A 33 -4.42 -21.28 -11.78
CA VAL A 33 -3.45 -22.30 -11.36
C VAL A 33 -4.17 -23.63 -11.06
N ASP A 34 -3.54 -24.76 -11.37
CA ASP A 34 -4.10 -26.07 -11.07
C ASP A 34 -4.21 -26.26 -9.55
N VAL A 35 -5.40 -26.65 -9.09
CA VAL A 35 -5.75 -26.78 -7.66
C VAL A 35 -6.23 -28.21 -7.32
N ALA A 36 -6.09 -29.17 -8.24
CA ALA A 36 -6.60 -30.52 -8.03
C ALA A 36 -5.67 -31.38 -7.15
N GLY A 37 -6.12 -31.74 -5.93
CA GLY A 37 -5.58 -32.86 -5.15
C GLY A 37 -4.98 -32.56 -3.77
N TRP A 38 -5.05 -31.33 -3.25
CA TRP A 38 -4.46 -30.97 -1.96
C TRP A 38 -5.47 -30.47 -0.96
N GLN A 39 -5.33 -30.91 0.30
CA GLN A 39 -6.36 -30.73 1.32
C GLN A 39 -6.35 -29.33 1.95
N GLU A 40 -5.26 -28.56 1.84
CA GLU A 40 -5.16 -27.16 2.31
C GLU A 40 -3.96 -26.38 1.69
N ASN A 41 -3.94 -25.99 0.39
CA ASN A 41 -2.90 -25.00 0.00
C ASN A 41 -3.14 -24.08 -1.20
N HIS A 42 -2.57 -22.89 -1.06
CA HIS A 42 -2.57 -21.74 -1.95
C HIS A 42 -1.38 -21.81 -2.94
N ASP A 43 -1.48 -22.58 -4.03
CA ASP A 43 -0.42 -22.73 -5.07
C ASP A 43 -0.14 -21.46 -5.92
N TRP A 44 -0.74 -20.33 -5.57
CA TRP A 44 -0.62 -19.06 -6.30
C TRP A 44 0.45 -18.12 -5.71
N ILE A 45 1.03 -18.45 -4.55
CA ILE A 45 2.15 -17.72 -3.93
C ILE A 45 3.25 -18.70 -3.55
N SER A 46 4.47 -18.42 -4.01
CA SER A 46 5.67 -19.21 -3.73
C SER A 46 6.77 -18.33 -3.13
N THR A 47 7.83 -18.96 -2.63
CA THR A 47 9.03 -18.26 -2.16
C THR A 47 9.69 -17.40 -3.24
N GLY A 48 9.46 -17.70 -4.53
CA GLY A 48 9.96 -16.90 -5.65
C GLY A 48 9.00 -15.80 -6.10
N THR A 49 7.69 -16.03 -6.08
CA THR A 49 6.71 -15.05 -6.57
C THR A 49 6.37 -13.97 -5.54
N LEU A 50 6.45 -14.27 -4.25
CA LEU A 50 6.15 -13.28 -3.20
C LEU A 50 7.12 -12.08 -3.20
N PRO A 51 8.46 -12.27 -3.23
CA PRO A 51 9.38 -11.15 -3.32
C PRO A 51 9.19 -10.34 -4.61
N MET A 52 8.91 -11.01 -5.74
CA MET A 52 8.68 -10.33 -7.03
C MET A 52 7.46 -9.41 -6.97
N ARG A 53 6.40 -9.81 -6.26
CA ARG A 53 5.21 -8.98 -6.05
C ARG A 53 5.48 -7.77 -5.17
N TRP A 54 6.29 -7.94 -4.13
CA TRP A 54 6.73 -6.82 -3.29
C TRP A 54 7.55 -5.82 -4.09
N GLU A 55 8.56 -6.29 -4.83
CA GLU A 55 9.38 -5.43 -5.69
C GLU A 55 8.54 -4.70 -6.72
N PHE A 56 7.55 -5.36 -7.32
CA PHE A 56 6.68 -4.74 -8.31
C PHE A 56 5.74 -3.71 -7.69
N SER A 57 5.17 -3.99 -6.52
CA SER A 57 4.30 -3.05 -5.79
C SER A 57 5.08 -1.80 -5.35
N ASP A 58 6.30 -1.99 -4.84
CA ASP A 58 7.24 -0.93 -4.47
C ASP A 58 7.63 -0.08 -5.70
N TYR A 59 7.93 -0.74 -6.82
CA TYR A 59 8.18 -0.07 -8.10
C TYR A 59 7.01 0.80 -8.54
N LEU A 60 5.77 0.29 -8.52
CA LEU A 60 4.60 1.07 -8.94
C LEU A 60 4.40 2.28 -8.01
N LEU A 61 4.39 2.07 -6.69
CA LEU A 61 4.20 3.15 -5.72
C LEU A 61 5.28 4.23 -5.83
N SER A 62 6.55 3.84 -5.99
CA SER A 62 7.66 4.81 -6.14
C SER A 62 7.51 5.66 -7.40
N ARG A 63 6.94 5.11 -8.47
CA ARG A 63 6.71 5.84 -9.72
C ARG A 63 5.59 6.84 -9.59
N TYR A 64 4.49 6.48 -8.92
CA TYR A 64 3.45 7.43 -8.56
C TYR A 64 3.99 8.53 -7.64
N TRP A 65 4.83 8.18 -6.66
CA TRP A 65 5.48 9.14 -5.76
C TRP A 65 6.35 10.15 -6.49
N ILE A 66 7.16 9.71 -7.46
CA ILE A 66 8.01 10.60 -8.27
C ILE A 66 7.15 11.56 -9.11
N LYS A 67 6.02 11.09 -9.64
CA LYS A 67 5.12 11.88 -10.49
C LYS A 67 4.43 13.00 -9.71
N ASN A 68 3.80 12.67 -8.59
CA ASN A 68 3.09 13.64 -7.76
C ASN A 68 3.06 13.15 -6.30
N LYS A 69 3.71 13.88 -5.39
CA LYS A 69 3.73 13.52 -3.97
C LYS A 69 2.43 13.90 -3.27
N GLU A 70 1.82 15.02 -3.65
CA GLU A 70 0.63 15.56 -3.00
C GLU A 70 -0.60 14.65 -3.16
N GLN A 71 -0.64 13.82 -4.20
CA GLN A 71 -1.71 12.84 -4.36
C GLN A 71 -1.78 11.83 -3.20
N PHE A 72 -0.68 11.56 -2.51
CA PHE A 72 -0.67 10.69 -1.32
C PHE A 72 -1.33 11.36 -0.12
N ARG A 73 -1.10 12.67 0.08
CA ARG A 73 -1.82 13.44 1.08
C ARG A 73 -3.31 13.50 0.75
N ASN A 74 -3.64 13.83 -0.50
CA ASN A 74 -5.03 13.90 -0.96
C ASN A 74 -5.75 12.55 -0.80
N TYR A 75 -5.04 11.45 -1.03
CA TYR A 75 -5.53 10.10 -0.77
C TYR A 75 -5.90 9.90 0.69
N ALA A 76 -4.99 10.20 1.62
CA ALA A 76 -5.29 10.09 3.05
C ALA A 76 -6.48 10.99 3.43
N ILE A 77 -6.48 12.26 3.02
CA ILE A 77 -7.57 13.21 3.26
C ILE A 77 -8.91 12.68 2.74
N SER A 78 -8.94 12.07 1.56
CA SER A 78 -10.16 11.51 0.97
C SER A 78 -10.77 10.35 1.79
N ILE A 79 -9.93 9.63 2.55
CA ILE A 79 -10.35 8.50 3.38
C ILE A 79 -10.72 8.94 4.80
N VAL A 80 -9.91 9.82 5.40
CA VAL A 80 -9.97 10.11 6.84
C VAL A 80 -10.56 11.47 7.17
N GLY A 81 -10.59 12.39 6.20
CA GLY A 81 -10.93 13.81 6.38
C GLY A 81 -9.73 14.66 6.78
N ILE A 82 -9.76 15.95 6.43
CA ILE A 82 -8.63 16.86 6.68
C ILE A 82 -8.42 17.19 8.17
N GLU A 83 -9.48 17.11 8.96
CA GLU A 83 -9.48 17.45 10.40
C GLU A 83 -8.96 16.31 11.29
N GLU A 84 -8.75 15.11 10.74
CA GLU A 84 -8.23 13.98 11.51
C GLU A 84 -6.73 14.19 11.79
N THR A 85 -6.39 14.19 13.07
CA THR A 85 -5.01 14.39 13.56
C THR A 85 -4.49 13.18 14.33
N ASN A 86 -5.35 12.20 14.66
CA ASN A 86 -4.93 11.03 15.41
C ASN A 86 -4.26 10.01 14.47
N PRO A 87 -2.95 9.75 14.60
CA PRO A 87 -2.23 8.83 13.72
C PRO A 87 -2.80 7.40 13.78
N VAL A 88 -3.31 6.97 14.92
CA VAL A 88 -3.92 5.63 15.10
C VAL A 88 -5.18 5.50 14.24
N GLU A 89 -6.05 6.50 14.27
CA GLU A 89 -7.27 6.49 13.47
C GLU A 89 -6.98 6.59 11.98
N ILE A 90 -5.97 7.39 11.59
CA ILE A 90 -5.54 7.49 10.19
C ILE A 90 -5.06 6.14 9.66
N VAL A 91 -4.12 5.50 10.36
CA VAL A 91 -3.58 4.18 9.98
C VAL A 91 -4.70 3.14 9.90
N LYS A 92 -5.58 3.07 10.90
CA LYS A 92 -6.70 2.12 10.91
C LYS A 92 -7.69 2.35 9.77
N LYS A 93 -8.07 3.60 9.49
CA LYS A 93 -9.00 3.93 8.40
C LYS A 93 -8.40 3.60 7.03
N ILE A 94 -7.13 3.91 6.80
CA ILE A 94 -6.43 3.56 5.55
C ILE A 94 -6.30 2.04 5.42
N ASN A 95 -5.91 1.32 6.48
CA ASN A 95 -5.89 -0.14 6.49
C ASN A 95 -7.28 -0.72 6.15
N LYS A 96 -8.33 -0.25 6.82
CA LYS A 96 -9.69 -0.71 6.54
C LYS A 96 -10.10 -0.46 5.09
N TYR A 97 -9.73 0.69 4.54
CA TYR A 97 -10.00 1.02 3.14
C TYR A 97 -9.27 0.08 2.16
N MET A 98 -8.00 -0.24 2.43
CA MET A 98 -7.20 -1.12 1.57
C MET A 98 -7.58 -2.60 1.68
N PHE A 99 -7.82 -3.11 2.88
CA PHE A 99 -7.93 -4.55 3.13
C PHE A 99 -9.36 -5.03 3.43
N CYS A 100 -10.34 -4.11 3.56
CA CYS A 100 -11.77 -4.30 3.86
C CYS A 100 -12.11 -5.05 5.17
N ASN A 101 -11.56 -6.24 5.38
CA ASN A 101 -11.91 -7.18 6.47
C ASN A 101 -10.69 -7.67 7.27
N TYR A 102 -9.54 -6.98 7.19
CA TYR A 102 -8.36 -7.35 7.97
C TYR A 102 -8.12 -6.33 9.07
N ASN A 103 -8.08 -6.83 10.31
CA ASN A 103 -7.72 -6.05 11.48
C ASN A 103 -6.24 -6.34 11.77
N LEU A 104 -5.44 -5.27 11.81
CA LEU A 104 -4.05 -5.35 12.25
C LEU A 104 -4.00 -5.87 13.68
N MET A 105 -3.10 -6.80 13.94
CA MET A 105 -2.69 -7.17 15.29
C MET A 105 -1.99 -5.96 15.96
N ASP A 106 -1.86 -5.99 17.29
CA ASP A 106 -1.34 -4.85 18.04
C ASP A 106 0.12 -4.53 17.67
N ASP A 107 0.93 -5.55 17.40
CA ASP A 107 2.31 -5.41 16.91
C ASP A 107 2.37 -4.82 15.50
N GLU A 108 1.55 -5.33 14.57
CA GLU A 108 1.47 -4.82 13.20
C GLU A 108 0.98 -3.36 13.15
N LEU A 109 0.04 -3.00 14.04
CA LEU A 109 -0.42 -1.63 14.20
C LEU A 109 0.71 -0.72 14.69
N ASN A 110 1.53 -1.18 15.64
CA ASN A 110 2.68 -0.41 16.13
C ASN A 110 3.73 -0.21 15.04
N ASP A 111 4.01 -1.24 14.23
CA ASP A 111 4.93 -1.14 13.10
C ASP A 111 4.40 -0.21 12.00
N ALA A 112 3.10 -0.31 11.69
CA ALA A 112 2.44 0.61 10.76
C ALA A 112 2.47 2.06 11.26
N LEU A 113 2.28 2.27 12.57
CA LEU A 113 2.41 3.58 13.19
C LEU A 113 3.83 4.11 13.15
N ALA A 114 4.84 3.27 13.39
CA ALA A 114 6.24 3.65 13.27
C ALA A 114 6.58 4.06 11.82
N ALA A 115 6.13 3.28 10.84
CA ALA A 115 6.29 3.60 9.43
C ALA A 115 5.60 4.91 9.03
N PHE A 116 4.37 5.14 9.51
CA PHE A 116 3.63 6.37 9.26
C PHE A 116 4.27 7.58 9.93
N LYS A 117 4.66 7.49 11.20
CA LYS A 117 5.27 8.62 11.91
C LYS A 117 6.63 9.00 11.32
N GLY A 118 7.42 8.01 10.90
CA GLY A 118 8.78 8.22 10.38
C GLY A 118 9.65 8.93 11.41
N ASP A 119 10.39 9.94 10.97
CA ASP A 119 11.31 10.72 11.84
C ASP A 119 10.62 11.82 12.66
N VAL A 120 9.29 11.95 12.57
CA VAL A 120 8.55 12.99 13.30
C VAL A 120 8.42 12.61 14.77
N PRO A 121 8.88 13.44 15.72
CA PRO A 121 8.79 13.12 17.14
C PRO A 121 7.36 12.94 17.64
N ASP A 122 7.15 12.00 18.56
CA ASP A 122 5.83 11.68 19.12
C ASP A 122 5.10 12.88 19.74
N ASP A 123 5.84 13.83 20.32
CA ASP A 123 5.29 15.04 20.94
C ASP A 123 4.49 15.91 19.95
N TYR A 124 4.80 15.87 18.66
CA TYR A 124 4.04 16.61 17.65
C TYR A 124 2.62 16.05 17.47
N PHE A 125 2.46 14.73 17.58
CA PHE A 125 1.16 14.07 17.49
C PHE A 125 0.37 14.20 18.79
N ASN A 126 1.03 14.03 19.93
CA ASN A 126 0.37 14.09 21.25
C ASN A 126 0.03 15.53 21.67
N GLY A 127 0.81 16.51 21.23
CA GLY A 127 0.63 17.93 21.54
C GLY A 127 -0.36 18.67 20.63
N GLY A 128 -0.98 17.97 19.66
CA GLY A 128 -1.96 18.55 18.72
C GLY A 128 -1.37 19.48 17.66
N GLY A 129 -0.05 19.46 17.46
CA GLY A 129 0.64 20.26 16.44
C GLY A 129 0.72 19.60 15.06
N TRP A 130 0.45 18.31 14.98
CA TRP A 130 0.50 17.55 13.73
C TRP A 130 -0.84 17.55 12.98
N THR A 131 -0.81 17.76 11.67
CA THR A 131 -1.99 17.65 10.78
C THR A 131 -1.59 17.09 9.41
N LEU A 132 -2.58 16.66 8.61
CA LEU A 132 -2.36 16.28 7.20
C LEU A 132 -1.97 17.46 6.30
N ASN A 133 -2.05 18.71 6.77
CA ASN A 133 -1.58 19.89 6.04
C ASN A 133 -0.07 20.08 6.12
N GLU A 134 0.61 19.35 6.97
CA GLU A 134 2.05 19.44 7.14
C GLU A 134 2.83 18.98 5.91
N SER A 135 4.03 19.55 5.71
CA SER A 135 4.86 19.29 4.52
C SER A 135 5.38 17.85 4.43
N TYR A 136 5.43 17.15 5.56
CA TYR A 136 5.91 15.77 5.68
C TYR A 136 4.78 14.73 5.57
N ALA A 137 3.50 15.13 5.67
CA ALA A 137 2.35 14.24 5.56
C ALA A 137 2.32 13.40 4.27
N PRO A 138 2.66 13.93 3.07
CA PRO A 138 2.75 13.11 1.86
C PRO A 138 3.71 11.92 2.00
N ASN A 139 4.87 12.13 2.63
CA ASN A 139 5.89 11.10 2.79
C ASN A 139 5.47 10.05 3.82
N GLN A 140 4.83 10.48 4.91
CA GLN A 140 4.27 9.61 5.93
C GLN A 140 3.22 8.66 5.35
N VAL A 141 2.32 9.18 4.50
CA VAL A 141 1.32 8.34 3.81
C VAL A 141 1.99 7.40 2.81
N TYR A 142 2.98 7.88 2.05
CA TYR A 142 3.75 7.01 1.14
C TYR A 142 4.44 5.85 1.87
N ALA A 143 5.11 6.13 2.99
CA ALA A 143 5.78 5.12 3.82
C ALA A 143 4.78 4.10 4.38
N LEU A 144 3.60 4.55 4.83
CA LEU A 144 2.54 3.67 5.28
C LEU A 144 2.03 2.75 4.16
N LEU A 145 1.80 3.28 2.95
CA LEU A 145 1.38 2.45 1.81
C LEU A 145 2.46 1.45 1.42
N LEU A 146 3.74 1.85 1.44
CA LEU A 146 4.86 0.94 1.21
C LEU A 146 4.92 -0.20 2.24
N PHE A 147 4.65 0.10 3.51
CA PHE A 147 4.54 -0.92 4.56
C PHE A 147 3.39 -1.89 4.25
N PHE A 148 2.19 -1.36 3.98
CA PHE A 148 1.02 -2.19 3.72
C PHE A 148 1.14 -3.10 2.50
N VAL A 149 1.72 -2.64 1.38
CA VAL A 149 1.87 -3.50 0.19
C VAL A 149 2.88 -4.64 0.39
N LYS A 150 3.73 -4.54 1.43
CA LYS A 150 4.71 -5.58 1.80
C LYS A 150 4.14 -6.59 2.79
N LEU A 151 2.99 -6.32 3.40
CA LEU A 151 2.31 -7.28 4.26
C LEU A 151 1.87 -8.51 3.42
N PRO A 152 2.10 -9.75 3.91
CA PRO A 152 1.61 -10.96 3.26
C PRO A 152 0.10 -10.90 2.98
N GLU A 153 -0.68 -10.31 3.89
CA GLU A 153 -2.13 -10.17 3.83
C GLU A 153 -2.60 -9.32 2.65
N TYR A 154 -1.74 -8.44 2.13
CA TYR A 154 -2.01 -7.67 0.92
C TYR A 154 -1.84 -8.53 -0.32
N GLN A 155 -0.85 -9.41 -0.29
CA GLN A 155 -0.50 -10.28 -1.41
C GLN A 155 -1.38 -11.53 -1.51
N LEU A 156 -2.00 -11.91 -0.38
CA LEU A 156 -2.91 -13.04 -0.21
C LEU A 156 -4.38 -12.73 -0.55
N LYS A 157 -4.69 -11.52 -1.03
CA LYS A 157 -6.04 -11.12 -1.45
C LYS A 157 -6.14 -10.78 -2.93
#